data_AF-A0AAU1RRR0-F1
#
_entry.id   AF-A0AAU1RRR0-F1
#
_cell.length_a   1.000
_cell.length_b   1.000
_cell.length_c   1.000
_cell.angle_alpha   90.00
_cell.angle_beta   90.00
_cell.angle_gamma   90.00
#
_symmetry.space_group_name_H-M   'P 1'
#
loop_
_entity.id
_entity.type
_entity.pdbx_description
1 polymer ?
#
loop_
_entity_poly.entity_id
_entity_poly.type
_entity_poly.pdbx_seq_one_letter_code
_entity_poly.pdbx_strand_id
1 'polypeptide(L)'
;MTSASIPVADTHVRLLAGHASSGNPVFEVLPARSLDSGLFELAGSQGLVLGCAAGDVLRVSDDGQFEIRQVGRNLCVQAIPQSGLFTSEAVAELTKEFEAVGGLVSQRRPR
;
A
#
# COMPACT_ATOMS: atom_id res chain seq x y z
N MET A 1 -14.92 -17.60 -7.72
CA MET A 1 -13.83 -16.95 -6.97
C MET A 1 -14.43 -15.77 -6.24
N THR A 2 -14.36 -15.72 -4.91
CA THR A 2 -14.82 -14.56 -4.14
C THR A 2 -13.82 -13.42 -4.38
N SER A 3 -14.30 -12.29 -4.91
CA SER A 3 -13.49 -11.06 -5.02
C SER A 3 -12.97 -10.70 -3.63
N ALA A 4 -11.67 -10.41 -3.50
CA ALA A 4 -11.10 -9.94 -2.25
C ALA A 4 -11.58 -8.50 -2.04
N SER A 5 -12.46 -8.28 -1.05
CA SER A 5 -12.90 -6.94 -0.70
C SER A 5 -11.76 -6.17 -0.01
N ILE A 6 -11.49 -4.95 -0.47
CA ILE A 6 -10.60 -4.03 0.23
C ILE A 6 -11.23 -3.68 1.60
N PRO A 7 -10.49 -3.77 2.72
CA PRO A 7 -11.01 -3.38 4.02
C PRO A 7 -11.46 -1.92 4.06
N VAL A 8 -12.53 -1.62 4.79
CA VAL A 8 -12.93 -0.23 5.06
C VAL A 8 -11.99 0.34 6.13
N ALA A 9 -11.25 1.38 5.79
CA ALA A 9 -10.32 2.02 6.70
C ALA A 9 -11.05 2.86 7.77
N ASP A 10 -10.56 2.76 9.02
CA ASP A 10 -11.00 3.58 10.16
C ASP A 10 -9.83 4.34 10.82
N THR A 11 -8.60 4.05 10.40
CA THR A 11 -7.38 4.64 10.95
C THR A 11 -6.27 4.71 9.88
N HIS A 12 -5.12 5.21 10.29
CA HIS A 12 -3.90 5.19 9.49
C HIS A 12 -2.73 4.61 10.29
N VAL A 13 -1.89 3.81 9.63
CA VAL A 13 -0.64 3.31 10.19
C VAL A 13 0.55 4.04 9.55
N ARG A 14 1.59 4.30 10.36
CA ARG A 14 2.85 4.87 9.90
C ARG A 14 3.89 3.76 9.81
N LEU A 15 4.24 3.36 8.59
CA LEU A 15 5.20 2.29 8.33
C LEU A 15 6.54 2.88 7.89
N LEU A 16 7.64 2.28 8.35
CA LEU A 16 8.99 2.61 7.91
C LEU A 16 9.19 2.07 6.48
N ALA A 17 9.39 2.97 5.53
CA ALA A 17 9.66 2.65 4.12
C ALA A 17 11.15 2.43 3.84
N GLY A 18 12.03 2.89 4.74
CA GLY A 18 13.48 2.77 4.61
C GLY A 18 14.19 3.98 5.21
N HIS A 19 15.43 4.20 4.79
CA HIS A 19 16.24 5.35 5.20
C HIS A 19 16.70 6.11 3.96
N ALA A 20 16.64 7.45 4.02
CA ALA A 20 17.22 8.31 3.00
C ALA A 20 18.75 8.18 2.99
N SER A 21 19.41 8.68 1.94
CA SER A 21 20.88 8.74 1.87
C SER A 21 21.52 9.51 3.03
N SER A 22 20.76 10.39 3.69
CA SER A 22 21.16 11.10 4.91
C SER A 22 21.09 10.24 6.19
N GLY A 23 20.61 9.00 6.11
CA GLY A 23 20.36 8.13 7.26
C GLY A 23 19.05 8.40 7.99
N ASN A 24 18.29 9.43 7.61
CA ASN A 24 17.00 9.73 8.22
C ASN A 24 15.92 8.72 7.79
N PRO A 25 15.05 8.26 8.70
CA PRO A 25 13.99 7.33 8.37
C PRO A 25 12.94 8.00 7.46
N VAL A 26 12.48 7.26 6.46
CA VAL A 26 11.40 7.64 5.56
C VAL A 26 10.19 6.80 5.92
N PHE A 27 9.06 7.47 6.15
CA PHE A 27 7.81 6.83 6.52
C PHE A 27 6.76 6.97 5.44
N GLU A 28 5.91 5.97 5.33
CA GLU A 28 4.65 6.03 4.61
C GLU A 28 3.48 5.93 5.58
N VAL A 29 2.45 6.73 5.35
CA VAL A 29 1.20 6.69 6.12
C VAL A 29 0.13 6.06 5.24
N LEU A 30 -0.41 4.93 5.68
CA LEU A 30 -1.34 4.11 4.90
C LEU A 30 -2.68 3.97 5.62
N PRO A 31 -3.81 3.99 4.89
CA PRO A 31 -5.10 3.71 5.48
C PRO A 31 -5.15 2.24 5.95
N ALA A 32 -5.74 2.02 7.11
CA ALA A 32 -5.88 0.71 7.71
C ALA A 32 -7.19 0.61 8.48
N ARG A 33 -7.59 -0.63 8.75
CA ARG A 33 -8.63 -0.97 9.71
C ARG A 33 -7.97 -1.45 10.99
N SER A 34 -8.28 -0.82 12.12
CA SER A 34 -7.82 -1.32 13.41
C SER A 34 -8.50 -2.64 13.72
N LEU A 35 -7.73 -3.59 14.24
CA LEU A 35 -8.22 -4.84 14.79
C LEU A 35 -7.98 -4.85 16.31
N ASP A 36 -8.42 -5.91 16.98
CA ASP A 36 -8.11 -6.13 18.38
C ASP A 36 -6.60 -6.31 18.60
N SER A 37 -6.13 -6.06 19.83
CA SER A 37 -4.75 -6.34 20.26
C SER A 37 -3.65 -5.56 19.50
N GLY A 38 -3.97 -4.38 18.95
CA GLY A 38 -2.99 -3.51 18.29
C GLY A 38 -2.52 -4.02 16.93
N LEU A 39 -3.35 -4.85 16.27
CA LEU A 39 -3.15 -5.29 14.90
C LEU A 39 -3.89 -4.37 13.94
N PHE A 40 -3.40 -4.29 12.70
CA PHE A 40 -3.97 -3.46 11.66
C PHE A 40 -4.09 -4.24 10.37
N GLU A 41 -5.27 -4.22 9.77
CA GLU A 41 -5.46 -4.73 8.41
C GLU A 41 -5.27 -3.58 7.41
N LEU A 42 -4.34 -3.71 6.47
CA LEU A 42 -4.07 -2.66 5.50
C LEU A 42 -5.24 -2.49 4.52
N ALA A 43 -5.59 -1.23 4.24
CA ALA A 43 -6.73 -0.89 3.40
C ALA A 43 -6.35 -0.16 2.10
N GLY A 44 -5.05 0.06 1.85
CA GLY A 44 -4.59 0.80 0.68
C GLY A 44 -3.28 0.26 0.10
N SER A 45 -3.05 0.59 -1.17
CA SER A 45 -1.82 0.25 -1.89
C SER A 45 -0.64 1.11 -1.40
N GLN A 46 0.51 0.47 -1.23
CA GLN A 46 1.76 1.11 -0.86
C GLN A 46 2.40 1.83 -2.04
N GLY A 47 2.94 3.01 -1.81
CA GLY A 47 3.72 3.80 -2.76
C GLY A 47 5.21 3.85 -2.46
N LEU A 48 5.65 3.54 -1.23
CA LEU A 48 7.07 3.53 -0.83
C LEU A 48 7.44 2.24 -0.09
N VAL A 49 6.62 1.83 0.87
CA VAL A 49 6.84 0.61 1.66
C VAL A 49 6.73 -0.61 0.75
N LEU A 50 7.60 -1.59 0.98
CA LEU A 50 7.63 -2.85 0.25
C LEU A 50 7.30 -4.02 1.17
N GLY A 51 6.90 -5.14 0.56
CA GLY A 51 6.71 -6.40 1.26
C GLY A 51 5.33 -6.63 1.86
N CYS A 52 4.39 -5.70 1.71
CA CYS A 52 2.99 -5.86 2.10
C CYS A 52 2.02 -5.39 1.01
N ALA A 53 0.74 -5.71 1.16
CA ALA A 53 -0.37 -5.32 0.28
C ALA A 53 -1.66 -5.06 1.11
N ALA A 54 -2.68 -4.45 0.48
CA ALA A 54 -3.99 -4.30 1.12
C ALA A 54 -4.57 -5.69 1.50
N GLY A 55 -5.17 -5.80 2.68
CA GLY A 55 -5.67 -7.06 3.25
C GLY A 55 -4.63 -7.85 4.04
N ASP A 56 -3.35 -7.44 4.07
CA ASP A 56 -2.40 -7.98 5.04
C ASP A 56 -2.73 -7.48 6.44
N VAL A 57 -2.54 -8.36 7.43
CA VAL A 57 -2.64 -8.00 8.86
C VAL A 57 -1.25 -7.80 9.43
N LEU A 58 -1.00 -6.60 9.95
CA LEU A 58 0.29 -6.16 10.46
C LEU A 58 0.26 -5.96 11.97
N ARG A 59 1.40 -6.22 12.61
CA ARG A 59 1.77 -5.59 13.88
C ARG A 59 2.78 -4.49 13.59
N VAL A 60 2.55 -3.29 14.10
CA VAL A 60 3.41 -2.12 13.88
C VAL A 60 4.05 -1.70 15.20
N SER A 61 5.36 -1.50 15.19
CA SER A 61 6.15 -1.00 16.33
C SER A 61 6.13 0.53 16.39
N ASP A 62 6.50 1.10 17.54
CA ASP A 62 6.49 2.57 17.74
C ASP A 62 7.39 3.33 16.74
N ASP A 63 8.46 2.69 16.30
CA ASP A 63 9.41 3.19 15.31
C ASP A 63 8.96 2.99 13.85
N GLY A 64 7.76 2.42 13.63
CA GLY A 64 7.17 2.17 12.31
C GLY A 64 7.65 0.89 11.63
N GLN A 65 8.55 0.11 12.22
CA GLN A 65 8.81 -1.24 11.74
C GLN A 65 7.56 -2.11 11.87
N PHE A 66 7.39 -3.09 10.97
CA PHE A 66 6.21 -3.94 10.99
C PHE A 66 6.52 -5.40 10.69
N GLU A 67 5.64 -6.27 11.18
CA GLU A 67 5.64 -7.70 10.88
C GLU A 67 4.27 -8.10 10.33
N ILE A 68 4.28 -8.88 9.24
CA ILE A 68 3.05 -9.48 8.71
C ILE A 68 2.68 -10.66 9.60
N ARG A 69 1.50 -10.58 10.22
CA ARG A 69 0.91 -11.67 11.01
C ARG A 69 0.04 -12.58 10.15
N GLN A 70 -0.56 -12.03 9.11
CA GLN A 70 -1.33 -12.78 8.13
C GLN A 70 -1.23 -12.12 6.76
N VAL A 71 -0.91 -12.93 5.74
CA VAL A 71 -0.86 -12.48 4.34
C VAL A 71 -2.28 -12.48 3.78
N GLY A 72 -2.67 -11.36 3.16
CA GLY A 72 -3.88 -11.20 2.40
C GLY A 72 -3.79 -11.89 1.03
N ARG A 73 -4.77 -11.61 0.16
CA ARG A 73 -4.83 -12.19 -1.20
C ARG A 73 -4.43 -11.22 -2.30
N ASN A 74 -3.93 -10.04 -1.93
CA ASN A 74 -3.53 -9.01 -2.86
C ASN A 74 -2.01 -8.98 -3.04
N LEU A 75 -1.59 -8.48 -4.20
CA LEU A 75 -0.21 -8.13 -4.50
C LEU A 75 -0.18 -6.63 -4.80
N CYS A 76 0.77 -5.91 -4.21
CA CYS A 76 1.04 -4.52 -4.58
C CYS A 76 2.29 -4.46 -5.45
N VAL A 77 2.19 -3.80 -6.60
CA VAL A 77 3.30 -3.59 -7.54
C VAL A 77 3.51 -2.10 -7.71
N GLN A 78 4.74 -1.65 -7.49
CA GLN A 78 5.13 -0.28 -7.80
C GLN A 78 5.61 -0.19 -9.25
N ALA A 79 4.98 0.68 -10.02
CA ALA A 79 5.41 1.00 -11.38
C ALA A 79 6.08 2.38 -11.37
N ILE A 80 7.30 2.45 -11.88
CA ILE A 80 8.07 3.70 -12.01
C ILE A 80 8.37 3.89 -13.50
N PRO A 81 8.00 5.02 -14.11
CA PRO A 81 8.31 5.26 -15.50
C PRO A 81 9.82 5.48 -15.67
N GLN A 82 10.38 5.02 -16.79
CA GLN A 82 11.81 5.20 -17.07
C GLN A 82 12.20 6.69 -17.14
N SER A 83 11.28 7.55 -17.55
CA SER A 83 11.43 9.01 -17.52
C SER A 83 10.07 9.70 -17.32
N GLY A 84 10.09 10.87 -16.67
CA GLY A 84 8.90 11.71 -16.51
C GLY A 84 7.81 11.11 -15.63
N LEU A 85 6.55 11.35 -16.01
CA LEU A 85 5.36 10.79 -15.37
C LEU A 85 4.65 9.87 -16.36
N PHE A 86 3.89 8.90 -15.87
CA PHE A 86 2.93 8.21 -16.73
C PHE A 86 1.95 9.22 -17.32
N THR A 87 1.61 9.06 -18.60
CA THR A 87 0.57 9.86 -19.24
C THR A 87 -0.80 9.51 -18.65
N SER A 88 -1.76 10.43 -18.79
CA SER A 88 -3.13 10.17 -18.30
C SER A 88 -3.77 9.00 -19.05
N GLU A 89 -3.45 8.86 -20.34
CA GLU A 89 -3.89 7.76 -21.20
C GLU A 89 -3.34 6.42 -20.72
N ALA A 90 -2.04 6.34 -20.43
CA ALA A 90 -1.41 5.12 -19.93
C ALA A 90 -2.00 4.69 -18.58
N VAL A 91 -2.29 5.66 -17.71
CA VAL A 91 -2.92 5.39 -16.41
C VAL A 91 -4.35 4.92 -16.59
N ALA A 92 -5.12 5.54 -17.50
CA ALA A 92 -6.48 5.11 -17.79
C ALA A 92 -6.51 3.68 -18.37
N GLU A 93 -5.57 3.35 -19.24
CA GLU A 93 -5.40 1.99 -19.77
C GLU A 93 -5.04 0.99 -18.67
N LEU A 94 -4.02 1.28 -17.85
CA LEU A 94 -3.68 0.43 -16.70
C LEU A 94 -4.86 0.28 -15.73
N THR A 95 -5.60 1.35 -15.46
CA THR A 95 -6.77 1.30 -14.58
C THR A 95 -7.82 0.35 -15.12
N LYS A 96 -8.16 0.47 -16.41
CA LYS A 96 -9.11 -0.41 -17.09
C LYS A 96 -8.65 -1.88 -17.07
N GLU A 97 -7.40 -2.14 -17.39
CA GLU A 97 -6.86 -3.51 -17.43
C GLU A 97 -6.79 -4.14 -16.03
N PHE A 98 -6.46 -3.35 -15.00
CA PHE A 98 -6.47 -3.84 -13.61
C PHE A 98 -7.90 -4.04 -13.09
N GLU A 99 -8.84 -3.16 -13.42
CA GLU A 99 -10.26 -3.33 -13.05
C GLU A 99 -10.82 -4.65 -13.60
N ALA A 100 -10.44 -5.05 -14.82
CA ALA A 100 -10.86 -6.32 -15.43
C ALA A 100 -10.44 -7.57 -14.63
N VAL A 101 -9.39 -7.46 -13.80
CA VAL A 101 -8.92 -8.52 -12.90
C VAL A 101 -9.23 -8.25 -11.42
N GLY A 102 -10.04 -7.22 -11.13
CA GLY A 102 -10.39 -6.80 -9.77
C GLY A 102 -9.28 -6.06 -9.02
N GLY A 103 -8.27 -5.56 -9.74
CA GLY A 103 -7.19 -4.73 -9.22
C GLY A 103 -7.54 -3.24 -9.19
N LEU A 104 -6.66 -2.46 -8.57
CA LEU A 104 -6.79 -1.01 -8.46
C LEU A 104 -5.46 -0.34 -8.83
N VAL A 105 -5.55 0.83 -9.47
CA VAL A 105 -4.39 1.67 -9.77
C VAL A 105 -4.46 2.93 -8.90
N SER A 106 -3.44 3.10 -8.06
CA SER A 106 -3.27 4.29 -7.23
C SER A 106 -2.13 5.13 -7.78
N GLN A 107 -2.35 6.44 -7.88
CA GLN A 107 -1.30 7.38 -8.26
C GLN A 107 -0.82 8.17 -7.05
N ARG A 108 0.50 8.30 -6.92
CA ARG A 108 1.06 9.29 -5.99
C ARG A 108 0.78 10.68 -6.56
N ARG A 109 -0.15 11.40 -5.93
CA ARG A 109 -0.36 12.83 -6.21
C ARG A 109 0.86 13.60 -5.66
N PRO A 110 1.47 14.52 -6.43
CA PRO A 110 2.47 15.43 -5.87
C PRO A 110 1.82 16.21 -4.72
N ARG A 111 2.56 16.36 -3.61
CA ARG A 111 2.17 17.21 -2.49
C ARG A 111 2.45 18.67 -2.82
#